data_AF-A0A9Y4TP40-F1
#
_entry.id   AF-A0A9Y4TP40-F1
#
_cell.length_a   1.000
_cell.length_b   1.000
_cell.length_c   1.000
_cell.angle_alpha   90.00
_cell.angle_beta   90.00
_cell.angle_gamma   90.00
#
_symmetry.space_group_name_H-M   'P 1'
#
loop_
_entity.id
_entity.type
_entity.pdbx_description
1 polymer ?
#
loop_
_entity_poly.entity_id
_entity_poly.type
_entity_poly.pdbx_seq_one_letter_code
_entity_poly.pdbx_strand_id
1 'polypeptide(L)'
;MDPHSAKNQLNSSLDSDQKGADVSGNNQTPGNVDKTTTDSRNPQQANRQPQYLGGFTLIPPNEARRTELTTIAKKGEENLQRWKEANRPSAVHLNPERLGGHVTESEARVKQLTDHRNSKLQKKLKQMDLDKKKRQEEDEKLQKMKDQQREKAERQEQRRQQEEQQRSEQLRQDRLRSTEAFLQRFQRGAAAASSSATHTSSRGEDVESKQREKELKRSEREVQLEHQRVNSDFLDKLQGRGKGSETKKEAERPYVAEEDFKQETTTGHFSHLKVGQSCSAWTEEAALEPDYDWALMKLKNRFPQCSVGFLEDILHQCNGDYEEASTLLICSLS
;
A
#
# COMPACT_ATOMS: atom_id res chain seq x y z
N MET A 1 9.81 -24.50 35.54
CA MET A 1 8.54 -25.22 35.62
C MET A 1 8.28 -25.82 34.25
N ASP A 2 8.78 -27.03 34.09
CA ASP A 2 8.60 -27.91 32.93
C ASP A 2 7.64 -29.02 33.37
N PRO A 3 6.65 -29.44 32.57
CA PRO A 3 5.97 -30.69 32.81
C PRO A 3 6.20 -31.69 31.67
N HIS A 4 6.98 -32.73 32.01
CA HIS A 4 6.84 -34.15 31.62
C HIS A 4 6.66 -34.49 30.12
N SER A 5 7.62 -35.09 29.41
CA SER A 5 8.42 -36.31 29.68
C SER A 5 7.60 -37.51 30.13
N ALA A 6 7.32 -38.43 29.21
CA ALA A 6 7.46 -39.88 29.42
C ALA A 6 7.05 -40.73 28.19
N LYS A 7 8.01 -41.55 27.71
CA LYS A 7 7.90 -43.01 27.44
C LYS A 7 7.09 -43.43 26.20
N ASN A 8 7.44 -44.46 25.42
CA ASN A 8 8.52 -45.43 25.45
C ASN A 8 8.43 -46.28 24.16
N GLN A 9 9.59 -46.67 23.65
CA GLN A 9 9.97 -48.04 23.27
C GLN A 9 9.36 -48.74 22.03
N LEU A 10 10.34 -49.15 21.20
CA LEU A 10 10.51 -50.47 20.57
C LEU A 10 9.48 -50.89 19.52
N ASN A 11 9.99 -51.14 18.30
CA ASN A 11 9.84 -52.46 17.68
C ASN A 11 10.97 -52.70 16.67
N SER A 12 11.84 -53.63 17.07
CA SER A 12 12.69 -54.45 16.21
C SER A 12 11.86 -55.61 15.64
N SER A 13 11.94 -55.83 14.33
CA SER A 13 11.67 -57.11 13.66
C SER A 13 12.65 -57.12 12.48
N LEU A 14 13.74 -57.89 12.43
CA LEU A 14 13.86 -59.34 12.56
C LEU A 14 12.80 -60.04 11.71
N ASP A 15 13.18 -60.30 10.46
CA ASP A 15 12.67 -61.44 9.69
C ASP A 15 13.88 -62.29 9.28
N SER A 16 13.83 -63.53 9.74
CA SER A 16 14.77 -64.60 9.46
C SER A 16 14.28 -65.41 8.25
N ASP A 17 15.26 -65.97 7.55
CA ASP A 17 15.25 -67.14 6.67
C ASP A 17 13.94 -67.94 6.49
N GLN A 18 13.60 -68.31 5.25
CA GLN A 18 13.90 -69.65 4.70
C GLN A 18 13.25 -69.93 3.33
N LYS A 19 14.08 -70.52 2.46
CA LYS A 19 13.82 -71.64 1.54
C LYS A 19 12.77 -71.52 0.41
N GLY A 20 13.29 -71.65 -0.81
CA GLY A 20 13.14 -72.91 -1.56
C GLY A 20 12.11 -72.96 -2.68
N ALA A 21 12.58 -72.83 -3.92
CA ALA A 21 12.04 -73.46 -5.13
C ALA A 21 13.18 -73.35 -6.18
N ASP A 22 14.06 -74.33 -6.34
CA ASP A 22 13.86 -75.60 -7.06
C ASP A 22 13.18 -75.41 -8.43
N VAL A 23 14.01 -75.27 -9.47
CA VAL A 23 13.62 -75.58 -10.86
C VAL A 23 14.72 -76.45 -11.45
N SER A 24 14.50 -77.75 -11.27
CA SER A 24 15.13 -78.86 -11.96
C SER A 24 14.26 -79.28 -13.16
N GLY A 25 14.90 -79.52 -14.31
CA GLY A 25 14.37 -80.30 -15.45
C GLY A 25 13.35 -79.57 -16.35
N ASN A 26 13.36 -79.68 -17.68
CA ASN A 26 13.83 -80.80 -18.49
C ASN A 26 14.02 -80.40 -19.97
N ASN A 27 15.11 -80.90 -20.55
CA ASN A 27 15.24 -81.57 -21.85
C ASN A 27 14.46 -81.05 -23.08
N GLN A 28 15.22 -80.72 -24.13
CA GLN A 28 15.25 -81.57 -25.34
C GLN A 28 16.41 -81.21 -26.27
N THR A 29 17.49 -81.98 -26.14
CA THR A 29 18.26 -82.44 -27.29
C THR A 29 17.39 -83.42 -28.09
N PRO A 30 17.51 -83.45 -29.42
CA PRO A 30 17.65 -84.72 -30.10
C PRO A 30 19.00 -84.72 -30.82
N GLY A 31 19.88 -85.63 -30.38
CA GLY A 31 20.99 -86.03 -31.21
C GLY A 31 20.43 -86.77 -32.42
N ASN A 32 20.99 -86.51 -33.60
CA ASN A 32 21.20 -87.58 -34.55
C ASN A 32 22.65 -87.54 -35.01
N VAL A 33 23.26 -88.70 -34.84
CA VAL A 33 24.61 -89.05 -35.20
C VAL A 33 24.52 -89.49 -36.65
N ASP A 34 25.14 -88.75 -37.57
CA ASP A 34 25.59 -89.35 -38.82
C ASP A 34 27.08 -89.10 -39.00
N LYS A 35 27.80 -90.21 -38.83
CA LYS A 35 29.24 -90.35 -39.01
C LYS A 35 29.44 -90.89 -40.41
N THR A 36 29.60 -90.01 -41.40
CA THR A 36 30.24 -90.31 -42.68
C THR A 36 30.95 -89.05 -43.15
N THR A 37 32.28 -89.02 -43.04
CA THR A 37 33.16 -89.15 -44.22
C THR A 37 33.42 -87.80 -44.86
N THR A 38 34.62 -87.29 -44.56
CA THR A 38 35.45 -86.42 -45.41
C THR A 38 34.74 -85.32 -46.21
N ASP A 39 35.00 -84.05 -45.89
CA ASP A 39 35.79 -83.29 -46.84
C ASP A 39 36.54 -82.13 -46.18
N SER A 40 37.79 -82.01 -46.59
CA SER A 40 38.69 -80.96 -46.21
C SER A 40 38.24 -79.67 -46.89
N ARG A 41 37.78 -78.67 -46.14
CA ARG A 41 37.70 -77.31 -46.68
C ARG A 41 38.42 -76.32 -45.78
N ASN A 42 39.74 -76.53 -45.76
CA ASN A 42 40.72 -75.48 -45.54
C ASN A 42 40.33 -74.30 -46.46
N PRO A 43 39.99 -73.10 -45.95
CA PRO A 43 39.80 -71.96 -46.83
C PRO A 43 41.16 -71.73 -47.50
N GLN A 44 41.18 -71.86 -48.82
CA GLN A 44 42.37 -71.82 -49.66
C GLN A 44 43.41 -70.84 -49.09
N GLN A 45 44.49 -71.38 -48.54
CA GLN A 45 45.72 -70.61 -48.37
C GLN A 45 46.20 -70.30 -49.78
N ALA A 46 45.73 -69.18 -50.35
CA ALA A 46 46.27 -68.62 -51.57
C ALA A 46 47.78 -68.46 -51.36
N ASN A 47 48.55 -69.35 -52.00
CA ASN A 47 50.00 -69.46 -52.05
C ASN A 47 50.78 -68.49 -51.13
N ARG A 48 50.74 -68.73 -49.81
CA ARG A 48 51.47 -67.93 -48.81
C ARG A 48 52.88 -68.47 -48.68
N GLN A 49 53.68 -68.31 -49.72
CA GLN A 49 55.11 -68.65 -49.64
C GLN A 49 55.78 -67.68 -48.66
N PRO A 50 56.39 -68.15 -47.57
CA PRO A 50 57.18 -67.29 -46.70
C PRO A 50 58.36 -66.72 -47.50
N GLN A 51 58.50 -65.39 -47.52
CA GLN A 51 59.67 -64.74 -48.12
C GLN A 51 60.79 -64.64 -47.08
N TYR A 52 61.93 -65.24 -47.38
CA TYR A 52 63.12 -65.20 -46.53
C TYR A 52 64.05 -64.07 -46.98
N LEU A 53 64.28 -63.09 -46.10
CA LEU A 53 65.18 -61.96 -46.34
C LEU A 53 66.28 -61.95 -45.27
N GLY A 54 67.38 -62.66 -45.56
CA GLY A 54 68.60 -62.70 -44.74
C GLY A 54 68.44 -63.42 -43.40
N GLY A 55 67.69 -62.84 -42.46
CA GLY A 55 67.53 -63.34 -41.08
C GLY A 55 66.10 -63.31 -40.53
N PHE A 56 65.11 -62.85 -41.29
CA PHE A 56 63.71 -62.88 -40.88
C PHE A 56 62.81 -63.47 -41.99
N THR A 57 61.68 -64.04 -41.56
CA THR A 57 60.66 -64.61 -42.45
C THR A 57 59.47 -63.66 -42.52
N LEU A 58 59.17 -63.14 -43.71
CA LEU A 58 58.02 -62.29 -43.97
C LEU A 58 56.84 -63.16 -44.44
N ILE A 59 55.77 -63.19 -43.65
CA ILE A 59 54.52 -63.86 -44.00
C ILE A 59 53.49 -62.80 -44.41
N PRO A 60 53.04 -62.77 -45.67
CA PRO A 60 52.06 -61.78 -46.13
C PRO A 60 50.73 -61.86 -45.35
N PRO A 61 50.09 -60.72 -45.03
CA PRO A 61 48.80 -60.67 -44.33
C PRO A 61 47.71 -61.50 -45.01
N ASN A 62 46.75 -62.00 -44.22
CA ASN A 62 45.63 -62.76 -44.77
C ASN A 62 44.47 -61.87 -45.17
N GLU A 63 44.47 -61.40 -46.41
CA GLU A 63 43.40 -60.54 -46.93
C GLU A 63 42.02 -61.21 -46.87
N ALA A 64 41.90 -62.52 -47.11
CA ALA A 64 40.62 -63.24 -46.98
C ALA A 64 40.13 -63.27 -45.52
N ARG A 65 41.02 -63.61 -44.57
CA ARG A 65 40.70 -63.59 -43.13
C ARG A 65 40.45 -62.17 -42.62
N ARG A 66 41.17 -61.18 -43.15
CA ARG A 66 41.06 -59.78 -42.79
C ARG A 66 39.72 -59.22 -43.25
N THR A 67 39.35 -59.46 -44.50
CA THR A 67 38.04 -59.06 -45.04
C THR A 67 36.92 -59.76 -44.30
N GLU A 68 37.03 -61.06 -44.01
CA GLU A 68 36.08 -61.79 -43.16
C GLU A 68 35.93 -61.12 -41.78
N LEU A 69 37.03 -60.83 -41.08
CA LEU A 69 37.00 -60.12 -39.79
C LEU A 69 36.37 -58.73 -39.91
N THR A 70 36.64 -57.98 -40.97
CA THR A 70 36.01 -56.67 -41.21
C THR A 70 34.51 -56.81 -41.45
N THR A 71 34.07 -57.84 -42.20
CA THR A 71 32.64 -58.08 -42.43
C THR A 71 31.92 -58.50 -41.16
N ILE A 72 32.54 -59.35 -40.34
CA ILE A 72 31.98 -59.75 -39.03
C ILE A 72 31.91 -58.55 -38.10
N ALA A 73 32.96 -57.72 -38.04
CA ALA A 73 32.97 -56.51 -37.23
C ALA A 73 31.85 -55.54 -37.63
N LYS A 74 31.71 -55.27 -38.94
CA LYS A 74 30.66 -54.39 -39.48
C LYS A 74 29.26 -54.94 -39.18
N LYS A 75 29.05 -56.24 -39.40
CA LYS A 75 27.76 -56.90 -39.10
C LYS A 75 27.45 -56.86 -37.60
N GLY A 76 28.46 -57.01 -36.75
CA GLY A 76 28.32 -56.88 -35.29
C GLY A 76 27.93 -55.47 -34.85
N GLU A 77 28.53 -54.44 -35.46
CA GLU A 77 28.19 -53.04 -35.22
C GLU A 77 26.75 -52.71 -35.62
N GLU A 78 26.33 -53.12 -36.82
CA GLU A 78 24.95 -52.94 -37.29
C GLU A 78 23.94 -53.65 -36.37
N ASN A 79 24.24 -54.87 -35.91
CA ASN A 79 23.40 -55.59 -34.95
C ASN A 79 23.29 -54.87 -33.60
N LEU A 80 24.39 -54.33 -33.09
CA LEU A 80 24.41 -53.56 -31.84
C LEU A 80 23.60 -52.27 -32.00
N GLN A 81 23.74 -51.58 -33.14
CA GLN A 81 23.00 -50.35 -33.41
C GLN A 81 21.49 -50.63 -33.48
N ARG A 82 21.07 -51.67 -34.21
CA ARG A 82 19.66 -52.11 -34.25
C ARG A 82 19.13 -52.48 -32.88
N TRP A 83 19.94 -53.16 -32.05
CA TRP A 83 19.54 -53.46 -30.67
C TRP A 83 19.39 -52.19 -29.84
N LYS A 84 20.32 -51.24 -29.95
CA LYS A 84 20.23 -49.94 -29.27
C LYS A 84 19.01 -49.14 -29.70
N GLU A 85 18.67 -49.15 -30.99
CA GLU A 85 17.49 -48.46 -31.53
C GLU A 85 16.19 -49.16 -31.10
N ALA A 86 16.14 -50.48 -31.15
CA ALA A 86 14.99 -51.27 -30.71
C ALA A 86 14.74 -51.18 -29.20
N ASN A 87 15.81 -51.05 -28.40
CA ASN A 87 15.73 -50.90 -26.94
C ASN A 87 15.84 -49.44 -26.50
N ARG A 88 15.83 -48.47 -27.42
CA ARG A 88 15.88 -47.06 -27.07
C ARG A 88 14.56 -46.71 -26.38
N PRO A 89 14.57 -46.30 -25.10
CA PRO A 89 13.37 -45.78 -24.48
C PRO A 89 12.92 -44.55 -25.29
N SER A 90 11.66 -44.53 -25.73
CA SER A 90 11.10 -43.35 -26.37
C SER A 90 11.21 -42.17 -25.41
N ALA A 91 11.66 -41.01 -25.89
CA ALA A 91 11.75 -39.83 -25.06
C ALA A 91 10.34 -39.40 -24.65
N VAL A 92 9.97 -39.71 -23.41
CA VAL A 92 8.67 -39.37 -22.84
C VAL A 92 8.63 -37.87 -22.59
N HIS A 93 8.14 -37.10 -23.57
CA HIS A 93 7.78 -35.68 -23.40
C HIS A 93 6.35 -35.58 -22.85
N LEU A 94 6.12 -36.15 -21.68
CA LEU A 94 4.88 -35.91 -20.93
C LEU A 94 5.16 -34.81 -19.91
N ASN A 95 4.31 -33.79 -19.91
CA ASN A 95 4.34 -32.80 -18.84
C ASN A 95 4.01 -33.53 -17.53
N PRO A 96 4.79 -33.35 -16.46
CA PRO A 96 4.51 -34.01 -15.19
C PRO A 96 3.17 -33.50 -14.65
N GLU A 97 2.16 -34.37 -14.67
CA GLU A 97 0.80 -34.05 -14.21
C GLU A 97 0.75 -33.80 -12.69
N ARG A 98 1.75 -34.31 -11.95
CA ARG A 98 1.83 -34.22 -10.49
C ARG A 98 3.12 -33.53 -10.10
N LEU A 99 2.98 -32.46 -9.32
CA LEU A 99 4.11 -31.67 -8.85
C LEU A 99 4.54 -32.16 -7.46
N GLY A 100 5.21 -33.31 -7.39
CA GLY A 100 5.71 -33.89 -6.14
C GLY A 100 4.58 -34.34 -5.18
N GLY A 101 4.52 -35.63 -4.86
CA GLY A 101 3.47 -36.16 -3.98
C GLY A 101 2.12 -36.33 -4.67
N HIS A 102 1.03 -36.29 -3.90
CA HIS A 102 -0.31 -36.64 -4.42
C HIS A 102 -1.02 -35.52 -5.19
N VAL A 103 -0.49 -34.29 -5.15
CA VAL A 103 -1.18 -33.10 -5.67
C VAL A 103 -0.97 -32.98 -7.18
N THR A 104 -2.07 -32.77 -7.90
CA THR A 104 -2.05 -32.49 -9.34
C THR A 104 -1.51 -31.08 -9.59
N GLU A 105 -0.80 -30.87 -10.69
CA GLU A 105 -0.21 -29.57 -11.04
C GLU A 105 -1.26 -28.43 -11.04
N SER A 106 -2.45 -28.71 -11.57
CA SER A 106 -3.57 -27.76 -11.60
C SER A 106 -4.01 -27.32 -10.21
N GLU A 107 -4.13 -28.27 -9.27
CA GLU A 107 -4.48 -28.00 -7.88
C GLU A 107 -3.39 -27.18 -7.19
N ALA A 108 -2.12 -27.52 -7.41
CA ALA A 108 -1.00 -26.76 -6.87
C ALA A 108 -1.00 -25.28 -7.35
N ARG A 109 -1.29 -25.06 -8.64
CA ARG A 109 -1.40 -23.70 -9.21
C ARG A 109 -2.58 -22.94 -8.64
N VAL A 110 -3.76 -23.57 -8.51
CA VAL A 110 -4.95 -22.96 -7.91
C VAL A 110 -4.66 -22.57 -6.46
N LYS A 111 -4.00 -23.45 -5.71
CA LYS A 111 -3.60 -23.17 -4.33
C LYS A 111 -2.63 -21.99 -4.26
N GLN A 112 -1.60 -21.97 -5.09
CA GLN A 112 -0.64 -20.86 -5.14
C GLN A 112 -1.31 -19.52 -5.45
N LEU A 113 -2.25 -19.51 -6.41
CA LEU A 113 -3.02 -18.31 -6.74
C LEU A 113 -3.90 -17.85 -5.56
N THR A 114 -4.53 -18.80 -4.89
CA THR A 114 -5.39 -18.55 -3.72
C THR A 114 -4.57 -18.01 -2.56
N ASP A 115 -3.44 -18.63 -2.25
CA ASP A 115 -2.51 -18.22 -1.19
C ASP A 115 -1.95 -16.81 -1.46
N HIS A 116 -1.60 -16.52 -2.72
CA HIS A 116 -1.15 -15.19 -3.13
C HIS A 116 -2.25 -14.14 -2.92
N ARG A 117 -3.50 -14.44 -3.30
CA ARG A 117 -4.64 -13.56 -3.09
C ARG A 117 -4.90 -13.33 -1.60
N ASN A 118 -4.87 -14.39 -0.81
CA ASN A 118 -5.12 -14.33 0.64
C ASN A 118 -4.01 -13.55 1.37
N SER A 119 -2.75 -13.77 1.00
CA SER A 119 -1.60 -13.03 1.55
C SER A 119 -1.71 -11.53 1.27
N LYS A 120 -2.10 -11.14 0.04
CA LYS A 120 -2.37 -9.74 -0.31
C LYS A 120 -3.47 -9.13 0.56
N LEU A 121 -4.58 -9.85 0.76
CA LEU A 121 -5.69 -9.39 1.60
C LEU A 121 -5.27 -9.23 3.05
N GLN A 122 -4.56 -10.22 3.60
CA GLN A 122 -4.08 -10.19 4.98
C GLN A 122 -3.12 -9.00 5.21
N LYS A 123 -2.23 -8.71 4.26
CA LYS A 123 -1.33 -7.56 4.33
C LYS A 123 -2.12 -6.24 4.35
N LYS A 124 -3.15 -6.11 3.52
CA LYS A 124 -4.01 -4.91 3.52
C LYS A 124 -4.75 -4.74 4.85
N LEU A 125 -5.28 -5.82 5.42
CA LEU A 125 -5.99 -5.76 6.70
C LEU A 125 -5.05 -5.30 7.83
N LYS A 126 -3.85 -5.89 7.92
CA LYS A 126 -2.82 -5.47 8.88
C LYS A 126 -2.43 -4.00 8.71
N GLN A 127 -2.32 -3.51 7.47
CA GLN A 127 -2.02 -2.10 7.22
C GLN A 127 -3.15 -1.19 7.70
N MET A 128 -4.41 -1.53 7.38
CA MET A 128 -5.56 -0.77 7.84
C MET A 128 -5.67 -0.72 9.36
N ASP A 129 -5.38 -1.83 10.05
CA ASP A 129 -5.39 -1.88 11.52
C ASP A 129 -4.31 -0.98 12.13
N LEU A 130 -3.10 -0.99 11.56
CA LEU A 130 -2.01 -0.11 11.99
C LEU A 130 -2.35 1.37 11.75
N ASP A 131 -2.89 1.69 10.57
CA ASP A 131 -3.28 3.06 10.22
C ASP A 131 -4.43 3.56 11.12
N LYS A 132 -5.40 2.68 11.42
CA LYS A 132 -6.50 2.99 12.35
C LYS A 132 -5.98 3.27 13.74
N LYS A 133 -5.08 2.43 14.27
CA LYS A 133 -4.48 2.63 15.58
C LYS A 133 -3.68 3.94 15.65
N LYS A 134 -2.89 4.23 14.62
CA LYS A 134 -2.14 5.49 14.52
C LYS A 134 -3.05 6.72 14.55
N ARG A 135 -4.16 6.69 13.79
CA ARG A 135 -5.15 7.78 13.80
C ARG A 135 -5.77 7.96 15.19
N GLN A 136 -6.14 6.87 15.87
CA GLN A 136 -6.68 6.92 17.22
C GLN A 136 -5.71 7.56 18.22
N GLU A 137 -4.42 7.20 18.17
CA GLU A 137 -3.39 7.81 19.02
C GLU A 137 -3.22 9.32 18.74
N GLU A 138 -3.26 9.72 17.47
CA GLU A 138 -3.19 11.13 17.06
C GLU A 138 -4.43 11.92 17.53
N ASP A 139 -5.63 11.34 17.39
CA ASP A 139 -6.89 11.94 17.83
C ASP A 139 -6.94 12.09 19.35
N GLU A 140 -6.51 11.09 20.12
CA GLU A 140 -6.41 11.15 21.57
C GLU A 140 -5.43 12.25 22.02
N LYS A 141 -4.29 12.38 21.35
CA LYS A 141 -3.33 13.44 21.64
C LYS A 141 -3.92 14.81 21.33
N LEU A 142 -4.62 14.94 20.19
CA LEU A 142 -5.29 16.18 19.82
C LEU A 142 -6.38 16.56 20.84
N GLN A 143 -7.15 15.58 21.30
CA GLN A 143 -8.18 15.78 22.31
C GLN A 143 -7.56 16.25 23.64
N LYS A 144 -6.49 15.61 24.11
CA LYS A 144 -5.73 16.06 25.31
C LYS A 144 -5.24 17.50 25.17
N MET A 145 -4.71 17.89 24.01
CA MET A 145 -4.27 19.26 23.77
C MET A 145 -5.42 20.27 23.78
N LYS A 146 -6.58 19.91 23.21
CA LYS A 146 -7.80 20.74 23.25
C LYS A 146 -8.31 20.91 24.69
N ASP A 147 -8.34 19.84 25.46
CA ASP A 147 -8.81 19.88 26.85
C ASP A 147 -7.88 20.72 27.72
N GLN A 148 -6.56 20.58 27.56
CA GLN A 148 -5.59 21.45 28.21
C GLN A 148 -5.77 22.93 27.83
N GLN A 149 -6.10 23.21 26.57
CA GLN A 149 -6.35 24.59 26.14
C GLN A 149 -7.64 25.15 26.73
N ARG A 150 -8.70 24.33 26.81
CA ARG A 150 -9.97 24.70 27.48
C ARG A 150 -9.75 24.98 28.97
N GLU A 151 -9.03 24.10 29.67
CA GLU A 151 -8.72 24.29 31.09
C GLU A 151 -7.88 25.55 31.33
N LYS A 152 -6.91 25.85 30.45
CA LYS A 152 -6.13 27.10 30.51
C LYS A 152 -7.01 28.33 30.30
N ALA A 153 -7.92 28.28 29.32
CA ALA A 153 -8.85 29.37 29.05
C ALA A 153 -9.81 29.60 30.22
N GLU A 154 -10.36 28.53 30.80
CA GLU A 154 -11.23 28.61 31.97
C GLU A 154 -10.50 29.19 33.19
N ARG A 155 -9.28 28.72 33.46
CA ARG A 155 -8.44 29.26 34.54
C ARG A 155 -8.16 30.76 34.34
N GLN A 156 -7.88 31.17 33.11
CA GLN A 156 -7.64 32.58 32.78
C GLN A 156 -8.91 33.41 32.97
N GLU A 157 -10.07 32.89 32.56
CA GLU A 157 -11.36 33.57 32.72
C GLU A 157 -11.74 33.73 34.19
N GLN A 158 -11.57 32.69 35.01
CA GLN A 158 -11.80 32.76 36.45
C GLN A 158 -10.93 33.84 37.10
N ARG A 159 -9.65 33.94 36.70
CA ARG A 159 -8.76 35.01 37.18
C ARG A 159 -9.24 36.40 36.76
N ARG A 160 -9.65 36.56 35.49
CA ARG A 160 -10.20 37.83 34.97
C ARG A 160 -11.44 38.26 35.74
N GLN A 161 -12.35 37.32 36.03
CA GLN A 161 -13.55 37.58 36.81
C GLN A 161 -13.23 38.04 38.24
N GLN A 162 -12.24 37.44 38.89
CA GLN A 162 -11.79 37.89 40.23
C GLN A 162 -11.21 39.31 40.19
N GLU A 163 -10.36 39.62 39.20
CA GLU A 163 -9.78 40.96 39.04
C GLU A 163 -10.87 42.00 38.73
N GLU A 164 -11.86 41.66 37.90
CA GLU A 164 -12.99 42.53 37.59
C GLU A 164 -13.91 42.76 38.79
N GLN A 165 -14.16 41.73 39.61
CA GLN A 165 -14.89 41.85 40.87
C GLN A 165 -14.18 42.83 41.82
N GLN A 166 -12.86 42.67 42.02
CA GLN A 166 -12.08 43.59 42.85
C GLN A 166 -12.12 45.03 42.32
N ARG A 167 -11.99 45.21 41.01
CA ARG A 167 -12.06 46.52 40.35
C ARG A 167 -13.44 47.16 40.53
N SER A 168 -14.51 46.37 40.39
CA SER A 168 -15.89 46.80 40.56
C SER A 168 -16.17 47.22 42.01
N GLU A 169 -15.67 46.46 42.99
CA GLU A 169 -15.77 46.80 44.40
C GLU A 169 -15.05 48.11 44.76
N GLN A 170 -13.83 48.30 44.25
CA GLN A 170 -13.08 49.56 44.43
C GLN A 170 -13.84 50.74 43.83
N LEU A 171 -14.33 50.60 42.60
CA LEU A 171 -15.11 51.65 41.94
C LEU A 171 -16.41 51.95 42.71
N ARG A 172 -17.05 50.92 43.27
CA ARG A 172 -18.23 51.09 44.13
C ARG A 172 -17.88 51.89 45.38
N GLN A 173 -16.78 51.58 46.06
CA GLN A 173 -16.33 52.32 47.24
C GLN A 173 -15.98 53.77 46.89
N ASP A 174 -15.27 54.00 45.79
CA ASP A 174 -14.94 55.34 45.30
C ASP A 174 -16.20 56.14 44.96
N ARG A 175 -17.20 55.51 44.33
CA ARG A 175 -18.51 56.13 44.06
C ARG A 175 -19.19 56.53 45.35
N LEU A 176 -19.24 55.65 46.35
CA LEU A 176 -19.83 55.95 47.66
C LEU A 176 -19.13 57.14 48.33
N ARG A 177 -17.79 57.12 48.39
CA ARG A 177 -16.98 58.22 48.94
C ARG A 177 -17.25 59.54 48.20
N SER A 178 -17.32 59.50 46.88
CA SER A 178 -17.60 60.68 46.05
C SER A 178 -19.00 61.23 46.31
N THR A 179 -20.02 60.37 46.38
CA THR A 179 -21.40 60.78 46.69
C THR A 179 -21.52 61.36 48.09
N GLU A 180 -20.84 60.78 49.08
CA GLU A 180 -20.82 61.29 50.44
C GLU A 180 -20.12 62.66 50.51
N ALA A 181 -18.95 62.80 49.87
CA ALA A 181 -18.24 64.07 49.79
C ALA A 181 -19.08 65.15 49.10
N PHE A 182 -19.85 64.80 48.07
CA PHE A 182 -20.79 65.70 47.42
C PHE A 182 -21.92 66.14 48.36
N LEU A 183 -22.55 65.20 49.08
CA LEU A 183 -23.58 65.51 50.06
C LEU A 183 -23.06 66.37 51.22
N GLN A 184 -21.86 66.08 51.73
CA GLN A 184 -21.21 66.90 52.76
C GLN A 184 -20.93 68.33 52.27
N ARG A 185 -20.53 68.52 51.01
CA ARG A 185 -20.39 69.85 50.39
C ARG A 185 -21.73 70.58 50.31
N PHE A 186 -22.80 69.88 49.95
CA PHE A 186 -24.15 70.47 49.91
C PHE A 186 -24.61 70.89 51.31
N GLN A 187 -24.37 70.07 52.33
CA GLN A 187 -24.70 70.38 53.72
C GLN A 187 -23.87 71.56 54.27
N ARG A 188 -22.55 71.59 54.02
CA ARG A 188 -21.69 72.74 54.40
C ARG A 188 -22.03 74.00 53.60
N GLY A 189 -22.39 73.86 52.33
CA GLY A 189 -22.88 74.94 51.49
C GLY A 189 -24.22 75.49 51.97
N ALA A 190 -25.14 74.65 52.43
CA ALA A 190 -26.42 75.06 53.01
C ALA A 190 -26.25 75.77 54.37
N ALA A 191 -25.26 75.38 55.17
CA ALA A 191 -24.91 76.08 56.42
C ALA A 191 -24.25 77.45 56.19
N ALA A 192 -23.59 77.66 55.05
CA ALA A 192 -22.99 78.95 54.67
C ALA A 192 -23.91 79.82 53.76
N ALA A 193 -24.85 79.21 53.04
CA ALA A 193 -25.80 79.85 52.15
C ALA A 193 -27.22 79.82 52.72
N SER A 194 -27.38 80.22 53.98
CA SER A 194 -28.67 80.65 54.53
C SER A 194 -29.04 82.05 54.01
N SER A 195 -28.93 82.26 52.70
CA SER A 195 -29.42 83.40 51.93
C SER A 195 -29.24 83.14 50.43
N SER A 196 -30.37 82.86 49.75
CA SER A 196 -30.55 82.75 48.30
C SER A 196 -29.95 81.53 47.57
N ALA A 197 -30.82 80.59 47.18
CA ALA A 197 -30.88 80.08 45.80
C ALA A 197 -32.02 79.06 45.65
N THR A 198 -33.11 79.55 45.07
CA THR A 198 -34.24 78.84 44.50
C THR A 198 -33.83 77.89 43.36
N HIS A 199 -34.37 76.66 43.41
CA HIS A 199 -34.71 75.75 42.30
C HIS A 199 -33.74 75.60 41.12
N THR A 200 -33.10 74.42 40.98
CA THR A 200 -33.09 73.63 39.73
C THR A 200 -32.46 72.25 40.00
N SER A 201 -33.26 71.18 40.13
CA SER A 201 -32.76 69.82 39.89
C SER A 201 -33.92 68.85 39.69
N SER A 202 -34.36 68.72 38.45
CA SER A 202 -35.28 67.66 38.00
C SER A 202 -34.94 67.21 36.56
N ARG A 203 -33.69 67.41 36.13
CA ARG A 203 -33.26 67.16 34.74
C ARG A 203 -31.86 66.55 34.63
N GLY A 204 -31.50 65.66 35.55
CA GLY A 204 -30.21 64.95 35.56
C GLY A 204 -30.28 63.53 34.99
N GLU A 205 -31.29 62.75 35.37
CA GLU A 205 -31.34 61.32 35.06
C GLU A 205 -31.56 61.03 33.57
N ASP A 206 -32.32 61.88 32.87
CA ASP A 206 -32.63 61.69 31.44
C ASP A 206 -31.44 62.04 30.52
N VAL A 207 -30.52 62.90 30.99
CA VAL A 207 -29.30 63.27 30.25
C VAL A 207 -28.18 62.25 30.51
N GLU A 208 -28.04 61.78 31.76
CA GLU A 208 -27.03 60.78 32.12
C GLU A 208 -27.35 59.41 31.49
N SER A 209 -28.63 59.03 31.40
CA SER A 209 -29.07 57.82 30.70
C SER A 209 -28.81 57.89 29.20
N LYS A 210 -29.12 59.02 28.55
CA LYS A 210 -28.80 59.27 27.13
C LYS A 210 -27.30 59.30 26.88
N GLN A 211 -26.50 59.78 27.83
CA GLN A 211 -25.05 59.81 27.70
C GLN A 211 -24.45 58.40 27.83
N ARG A 212 -24.91 57.57 28.78
CA ARG A 212 -24.52 56.16 28.88
C ARG A 212 -24.90 55.36 27.64
N GLU A 213 -26.10 55.57 27.10
CA GLU A 213 -26.54 54.91 25.87
C GLU A 213 -25.69 55.32 24.65
N LYS A 214 -25.28 56.60 24.60
CA LYS A 214 -24.39 57.12 23.55
C LYS A 214 -22.96 56.60 23.69
N GLU A 215 -22.48 56.37 24.91
CA GLU A 215 -21.19 55.73 25.18
C GLU A 215 -21.21 54.23 24.86
N LEU A 216 -22.28 53.50 25.21
CA LEU A 216 -22.48 52.11 24.79
C LEU A 216 -22.49 51.97 23.26
N LYS A 217 -23.25 52.82 22.56
CA LYS A 217 -23.27 52.83 21.09
C LYS A 217 -21.92 53.22 20.47
N ARG A 218 -21.12 54.05 21.15
CA ARG A 218 -19.75 54.38 20.70
C ARG A 218 -18.79 53.21 20.93
N SER A 219 -18.85 52.57 22.10
CA SER A 219 -18.06 51.40 22.46
C SER A 219 -18.37 50.21 21.53
N GLU A 220 -19.65 49.99 21.22
CA GLU A 220 -20.07 48.93 20.30
C GLU A 220 -19.52 49.16 18.88
N ARG A 221 -19.56 50.40 18.39
CA ARG A 221 -18.95 50.78 17.10
C ARG A 221 -17.43 50.61 17.12
N GLU A 222 -16.78 50.91 18.23
CA GLU A 222 -15.33 50.74 18.40
C GLU A 222 -14.94 49.26 18.37
N VAL A 223 -15.67 48.40 19.08
CA VAL A 223 -15.49 46.94 19.05
C VAL A 223 -15.73 46.38 17.64
N GLN A 224 -16.71 46.90 16.90
CA GLN A 224 -16.95 46.50 15.50
C GLN A 224 -15.80 46.93 14.58
N LEU A 225 -15.28 48.15 14.74
CA LEU A 225 -14.12 48.63 13.99
C LEU A 225 -12.84 47.86 14.33
N GLU A 226 -12.67 47.46 15.59
CA GLU A 226 -11.58 46.60 16.02
C GLU A 226 -11.68 45.21 15.38
N HIS A 227 -12.86 44.57 15.40
CA HIS A 227 -13.08 43.31 14.69
C HIS A 227 -12.78 43.44 13.20
N GLN A 228 -13.21 44.53 12.57
CA GLN A 228 -12.93 44.79 11.16
C GLN A 228 -11.43 44.94 10.91
N ARG A 229 -10.70 45.65 11.78
CA ARG A 229 -9.24 45.83 11.71
C ARG A 229 -8.49 44.51 11.91
N VAL A 230 -8.87 43.72 12.92
CA VAL A 230 -8.25 42.43 13.20
C VAL A 230 -8.51 41.45 12.06
N ASN A 231 -9.72 41.46 11.49
CA ASN A 231 -10.05 40.67 10.32
C ASN A 231 -9.26 41.12 9.09
N SER A 232 -9.09 42.43 8.86
CA SER A 232 -8.26 42.92 7.76
C SER A 232 -6.79 42.56 7.95
N ASP A 233 -6.24 42.67 9.17
CA ASP A 233 -4.86 42.29 9.47
C ASP A 233 -4.65 40.77 9.34
N PHE A 234 -5.65 39.97 9.68
CA PHE A 234 -5.65 38.53 9.50
C PHE A 234 -5.66 38.14 8.01
N LEU A 235 -6.50 38.80 7.21
CA LEU A 235 -6.56 38.62 5.76
C LEU A 235 -5.27 39.08 5.07
N ASP A 236 -4.68 40.20 5.50
CA ASP A 236 -3.40 40.70 4.99
C ASP A 236 -2.26 39.71 5.29
N LYS A 237 -2.22 39.14 6.50
CA LYS A 237 -1.26 38.07 6.86
C LYS A 237 -1.44 36.80 6.03
N LEU A 238 -2.67 36.44 5.67
CA LEU A 238 -2.95 35.34 4.76
C LEU A 238 -2.49 35.65 3.33
N GLN A 239 -2.71 36.87 2.86
CA GLN A 239 -2.38 37.29 1.50
C GLN A 239 -0.88 37.56 1.32
N GLY A 240 -0.20 38.09 2.33
CA GLY A 240 1.25 38.29 2.38
C GLY A 240 2.04 36.98 2.48
N ARG A 241 1.44 35.89 2.99
CA ARG A 241 2.02 34.54 2.88
C ARG A 241 1.90 33.93 1.48
N GLY A 242 1.03 34.48 0.62
CA GLY A 242 0.80 34.00 -0.74
C GLY A 242 1.57 34.74 -1.83
N LYS A 243 2.18 35.89 -1.55
CA LYS A 243 2.96 36.67 -2.52
C LYS A 243 4.27 37.17 -1.93
N GLY A 244 5.37 36.46 -2.27
CA GLY A 244 6.71 37.04 -2.30
C GLY A 244 7.61 36.76 -1.11
N SER A 245 8.16 35.54 -1.03
CA SER A 245 9.53 35.36 -0.55
C SER A 245 10.50 35.43 -1.74
N GLU A 246 10.55 36.58 -2.41
CA GLU A 246 11.65 36.96 -3.30
C GLU A 246 12.10 38.37 -2.93
N THR A 247 12.76 38.49 -1.79
CA THR A 247 13.68 39.61 -1.55
C THR A 247 14.95 39.07 -0.96
N LYS A 248 15.96 38.99 -1.83
CA LYS A 248 17.38 38.90 -1.48
C LYS A 248 17.69 39.96 -0.41
N LYS A 249 18.05 39.52 0.79
CA LYS A 249 18.93 40.28 1.68
C LYS A 249 20.06 39.36 2.11
N GLU A 250 21.13 39.53 1.35
CA GLU A 250 22.53 39.32 1.69
C GLU A 250 22.80 39.63 3.18
N ALA A 251 23.23 38.61 3.91
CA ALA A 251 23.89 38.74 5.19
C ALA A 251 24.88 37.58 5.31
N GLU A 252 26.16 37.94 5.27
CA GLU A 252 27.32 37.06 5.42
C GLU A 252 27.18 36.06 6.58
N ARG A 253 27.56 34.80 6.32
CA ARG A 253 28.27 33.97 7.30
C ARG A 253 29.24 33.00 6.59
N PRO A 254 30.34 32.61 7.26
CA PRO A 254 31.58 32.24 6.60
C PRO A 254 31.65 30.78 6.19
N TYR A 255 32.33 30.60 5.07
CA TYR A 255 33.07 29.46 4.56
C TYR A 255 33.54 28.42 5.60
N VAL A 256 33.15 27.15 5.42
CA VAL A 256 34.04 25.99 5.61
C VAL A 256 33.66 24.91 4.59
N ALA A 257 34.70 24.33 3.97
CA ALA A 257 34.68 23.37 2.88
C ALA A 257 34.47 21.91 3.32
N GLU A 258 34.02 21.07 2.38
CA GLU A 258 34.47 19.70 2.04
C GLU A 258 33.39 19.08 1.11
N GLU A 259 33.64 18.99 -0.20
CA GLU A 259 34.30 17.89 -0.95
C GLU A 259 33.34 16.73 -1.34
N ASP A 260 33.07 16.68 -2.65
CA ASP A 260 32.86 15.54 -3.56
C ASP A 260 31.77 14.46 -3.31
N PHE A 261 30.79 14.36 -4.23
CA PHE A 261 30.83 13.39 -5.35
C PHE A 261 29.60 13.47 -6.29
N LYS A 262 29.90 13.74 -7.57
CA LYS A 262 29.27 13.31 -8.85
C LYS A 262 27.78 13.53 -9.18
N GLN A 263 27.61 14.37 -10.20
CA GLN A 263 26.52 14.41 -11.17
C GLN A 263 26.62 13.27 -12.20
N GLU A 264 25.46 12.82 -12.69
CA GLU A 264 25.14 12.30 -14.04
C GLU A 264 23.69 11.76 -13.94
N THR A 265 22.67 12.06 -14.75
CA THR A 265 22.55 12.61 -16.10
C THR A 265 21.18 13.28 -16.29
N THR A 266 21.13 14.07 -17.35
CA THR A 266 20.18 15.11 -17.75
C THR A 266 19.03 14.57 -18.63
N THR A 267 17.97 15.39 -18.72
CA THR A 267 17.11 15.61 -19.92
C THR A 267 16.10 14.51 -20.29
N GLY A 268 14.82 14.78 -20.50
CA GLY A 268 14.02 16.02 -20.58
C GLY A 268 12.53 15.63 -20.63
N HIS A 269 11.55 16.44 -20.97
CA HIS A 269 11.37 17.86 -21.26
C HIS A 269 9.82 18.00 -21.34
N PHE A 270 9.23 18.99 -20.65
CA PHE A 270 7.98 19.76 -20.89
C PHE A 270 6.74 19.06 -21.50
N SER A 271 5.50 19.36 -21.13
CA SER A 271 4.85 20.67 -20.91
C SER A 271 3.49 20.41 -20.23
N HIS A 272 3.15 21.05 -19.11
CA HIS A 272 2.42 22.34 -19.04
C HIS A 272 1.33 22.52 -20.10
N LEU A 273 0.07 22.25 -19.74
CA LEU A 273 -1.02 23.20 -19.96
C LEU A 273 -1.88 23.30 -18.71
N LYS A 274 -1.99 24.55 -18.28
CA LYS A 274 -2.83 25.09 -17.21
C LYS A 274 -3.89 25.95 -17.92
N VAL A 275 -5.08 26.00 -17.34
CA VAL A 275 -6.19 26.98 -17.43
C VAL A 275 -7.46 26.14 -17.26
N GLY A 276 -8.35 26.34 -16.30
CA GLY A 276 -8.56 27.47 -15.39
C GLY A 276 -10.08 27.71 -15.27
N GLN A 277 -10.51 28.16 -14.10
CA GLN A 277 -11.85 28.64 -13.71
C GLN A 277 -12.94 27.60 -13.41
N SER A 278 -13.87 27.82 -12.47
CA SER A 278 -13.95 28.65 -11.25
C SER A 278 -15.33 28.35 -10.65
N CYS A 279 -15.35 27.99 -9.37
CA CYS A 279 -16.40 28.15 -8.35
C CYS A 279 -17.91 28.10 -8.72
N SER A 280 -18.62 27.17 -8.09
CA SER A 280 -19.83 27.44 -7.28
C SER A 280 -19.98 26.28 -6.29
N ALA A 281 -19.84 26.45 -4.98
CA ALA A 281 -20.79 27.03 -4.04
C ALA A 281 -21.11 25.91 -3.03
N TRP A 282 -20.78 26.11 -1.76
CA TRP A 282 -21.09 25.17 -0.70
C TRP A 282 -22.57 25.29 -0.31
N THR A 283 -23.29 24.17 -0.36
CA THR A 283 -24.58 23.86 0.25
C THR A 283 -24.80 22.40 -0.16
N GLU A 284 -25.14 21.43 0.66
CA GLU A 284 -25.71 21.36 1.98
C GLU A 284 -25.70 19.87 2.32
N GLU A 285 -25.86 19.52 3.58
CA GLU A 285 -26.05 18.15 4.04
C GLU A 285 -26.99 17.33 3.15
N ALA A 286 -26.48 16.20 2.66
CA ALA A 286 -27.22 14.94 2.72
C ALA A 286 -26.20 13.83 2.57
N ALA A 287 -26.29 12.85 3.46
CA ALA A 287 -25.60 11.58 3.36
C ALA A 287 -26.09 10.78 2.14
N LEU A 288 -25.80 11.25 0.92
CA LEU A 288 -25.93 10.45 -0.29
C LEU A 288 -24.63 9.65 -0.45
N GLU A 289 -24.65 8.54 0.27
CA GLU A 289 -24.10 7.24 -0.06
C GLU A 289 -22.89 7.20 -1.04
N PRO A 290 -21.72 6.66 -0.60
CA PRO A 290 -20.55 6.41 -1.46
C PRO A 290 -20.82 5.59 -2.74
N ASP A 291 -22.01 5.02 -2.86
CA ASP A 291 -22.44 4.19 -3.98
C ASP A 291 -22.84 5.03 -5.21
N TYR A 292 -23.38 6.24 -5.05
CA TYR A 292 -23.80 7.09 -6.18
C TYR A 292 -22.62 7.56 -7.04
N ASP A 293 -21.60 8.15 -6.41
CA ASP A 293 -20.38 8.60 -7.11
C ASP A 293 -19.64 7.42 -7.76
N TRP A 294 -19.66 6.26 -7.12
CA TRP A 294 -19.05 5.05 -7.63
C TRP A 294 -19.82 4.46 -8.82
N ALA A 295 -21.14 4.42 -8.75
CA ALA A 295 -22.04 4.01 -9.82
C ALA A 295 -21.87 4.91 -11.05
N LEU A 296 -21.84 6.24 -10.85
CA LEU A 296 -21.61 7.21 -11.91
C LEU A 296 -20.25 7.00 -12.59
N MET A 297 -19.19 6.80 -11.79
CA MET A 297 -17.85 6.56 -12.31
C MET A 297 -17.78 5.25 -13.12
N LYS A 298 -18.47 4.19 -12.68
CA LYS A 298 -18.58 2.94 -13.45
C LYS A 298 -19.35 3.11 -14.74
N LEU A 299 -20.48 3.82 -14.72
CA LEU A 299 -21.27 4.09 -15.92
C LEU A 299 -20.48 4.88 -16.95
N LYS A 300 -19.72 5.90 -16.53
CA LYS A 300 -18.84 6.68 -17.41
C LYS A 300 -17.77 5.82 -18.09
N ASN A 301 -17.22 4.83 -17.38
CA ASN A 301 -16.23 3.90 -17.93
C ASN A 301 -16.86 2.88 -18.89
N ARG A 302 -18.12 2.48 -18.66
CA ARG A 302 -18.83 1.47 -19.47
C ARG A 302 -19.52 2.07 -20.70
N PHE A 303 -19.93 3.34 -20.62
CA PHE A 303 -20.58 4.10 -21.68
C PHE A 303 -19.84 5.43 -21.92
N PRO A 304 -18.58 5.39 -22.40
CA PRO A 304 -17.79 6.61 -22.66
C PRO A 304 -18.43 7.55 -23.70
N GLN A 305 -19.35 7.04 -24.51
CA GLN A 305 -20.12 7.79 -25.50
C GLN A 305 -21.31 8.56 -24.92
N CYS A 306 -21.73 8.27 -23.68
CA CYS A 306 -22.82 8.97 -23.02
C CYS A 306 -22.29 10.21 -22.28
N SER A 307 -23.02 11.31 -22.33
CA SER A 307 -22.65 12.52 -21.59
C SER A 307 -22.80 12.31 -20.09
N VAL A 308 -21.95 12.96 -19.30
CA VAL A 308 -21.95 12.80 -17.83
C VAL A 308 -23.30 13.21 -17.23
N GLY A 309 -23.88 14.34 -17.67
CA GLY A 309 -25.19 14.78 -17.19
C GLY A 309 -26.32 13.80 -17.53
N PHE A 310 -26.28 13.14 -18.70
CA PHE A 310 -27.26 12.12 -19.05
C PHE A 310 -27.14 10.86 -18.17
N LEU A 311 -25.91 10.47 -17.82
CA LEU A 311 -25.67 9.36 -16.90
C LEU A 311 -26.11 9.69 -15.47
N GLU A 312 -25.91 10.94 -15.03
CA GLU A 312 -26.43 11.44 -13.74
C GLU A 312 -27.96 11.43 -13.71
N ASP A 313 -28.63 11.88 -14.77
CA ASP A 313 -30.09 11.88 -14.86
C ASP A 313 -30.67 10.46 -14.79
N ILE A 314 -30.05 9.49 -15.49
CA ILE A 314 -30.48 8.09 -15.44
C ILE A 314 -30.22 7.49 -14.07
N LEU A 315 -29.05 7.76 -13.48
CA LEU A 315 -28.72 7.25 -12.16
C LEU A 315 -29.65 7.84 -11.09
N HIS A 316 -30.05 9.11 -11.23
CA HIS A 316 -31.05 9.73 -10.38
C HIS A 316 -32.45 9.12 -10.59
N GLN A 317 -32.83 8.74 -11.82
CA GLN A 317 -34.09 8.01 -12.08
C GLN A 317 -34.09 6.61 -11.45
N CYS A 318 -32.92 5.98 -11.34
CA CYS A 318 -32.72 4.66 -10.73
C CYS A 318 -32.39 4.73 -9.22
N ASN A 319 -32.64 5.85 -8.54
CA ASN A 319 -32.34 6.04 -7.11
C ASN A 319 -30.87 5.74 -6.72
N GLY A 320 -29.92 5.93 -7.63
CA GLY A 320 -28.51 5.59 -7.39
C GLY A 320 -28.11 4.15 -7.69
N ASP A 321 -29.04 3.28 -8.12
CA ASP A 321 -28.73 1.88 -8.45
C ASP A 321 -28.01 1.76 -9.81
N TYR A 322 -26.75 1.30 -9.74
CA TYR A 322 -25.90 1.07 -10.90
C TYR A 322 -26.45 -0.01 -11.86
N GLU A 323 -26.99 -1.11 -11.34
CA GLU A 323 -27.41 -2.25 -12.17
C GLU A 323 -28.69 -1.92 -12.95
N GLU A 324 -29.63 -1.23 -12.32
CA GLU A 324 -30.84 -0.74 -12.97
C GLU A 324 -30.51 0.31 -14.03
N ALA A 325 -29.66 1.30 -13.69
CA ALA A 325 -29.20 2.32 -14.63
C ALA A 325 -28.44 1.72 -15.82
N SER A 326 -27.56 0.75 -15.57
CA SER A 326 -26.83 0.03 -16.62
C SER A 326 -27.78 -0.75 -17.53
N THR A 327 -28.84 -1.35 -16.98
CA THR A 327 -29.81 -2.12 -17.76
C THR A 327 -30.63 -1.21 -18.66
N LEU A 328 -31.11 -0.07 -18.13
CA LEU A 328 -31.83 0.94 -18.93
C LEU A 328 -30.95 1.51 -20.05
N LEU A 329 -29.67 1.77 -19.78
CA LEU A 329 -28.71 2.22 -20.79
C LEU A 329 -28.46 1.18 -21.89
N ILE A 330 -28.38 -0.10 -21.53
CA ILE A 330 -28.22 -1.19 -22.52
C ILE A 330 -29.48 -1.32 -23.40
N CYS A 331 -30.66 -1.20 -22.81
CA CYS A 331 -31.94 -1.29 -23.52
C CYS A 331 -32.22 -0.08 -24.41
N SER A 332 -31.76 1.12 -24.03
CA SER A 332 -31.96 2.35 -24.82
C SER A 332 -30.94 2.53 -25.94
N LEU A 333 -29.80 1.83 -25.88
CA LEU A 333 -28.73 1.86 -26.88
C LEU A 333 -28.72 0.62 -27.81
N SER A 334 -29.69 -0.30 -27.66
CA SER A 334 -29.96 -1.39 -28.63
C SER A 334 -30.95 -0.95 -29.71
#